data_AF-A0A0X8JQK6-F1
#
_entry.id   AF-A0A0X8JQK6-F1
#
_cell.length_a   1.000
_cell.length_b   1.000
_cell.length_c   1.000
_cell.angle_alpha   90.00
_cell.angle_beta   90.00
_cell.angle_gamma   90.00
#
_symmetry.space_group_name_H-M   'P 1'
#
loop_
_entity.id
_entity.type
_entity.pdbx_description
1 polymer ?
#
loop_
_entity_poly.entity_id
_entity_poly.type
_entity_poly.pdbx_seq_one_letter_code
_entity_poly.pdbx_strand_id
1 'polypeptide(L)' 'MFAEIPPDKLAYALPLLILPILPNLWGIVHVYRREFPTPEERAAWLVTLIVLPVIGGLMYMLLGARRAMKKT' A
#
# COMPACT_ATOMS: atom_id res chain seq x y z
N MET A 1 18.77 -0.01 22.20
CA MET A 1 18.07 -0.99 23.06
C MET A 1 16.83 -1.43 22.28
N PHE A 2 16.86 -2.61 21.67
CA PHE A 2 15.63 -3.17 21.08
C PHE A 2 14.84 -3.78 22.23
N ALA A 3 13.57 -3.39 22.38
CA ALA A 3 12.70 -4.00 23.37
C ALA A 3 12.43 -5.45 22.94
N GLU A 4 12.84 -6.43 23.77
CA GLU A 4 12.42 -7.82 23.56
C GLU A 4 10.90 -7.89 23.74
N ILE A 5 10.20 -8.25 22.67
CA ILE A 5 8.75 -8.44 22.70
C ILE A 5 8.48 -9.82 23.31
N PRO A 6 7.77 -9.90 24.45
CA PRO A 6 7.39 -11.18 25.05
C PRO A 6 6.62 -12.07 24.05
N PRO A 7 6.86 -13.40 24.00
CA PRO A 7 6.23 -14.27 23.01
C PRO A 7 4.69 -14.23 23.00
N ASP A 8 4.07 -14.06 24.17
CA ASP A 8 2.63 -13.90 24.36
C ASP A 8 2.06 -12.64 23.69
N LYS A 9 2.89 -11.61 23.50
CA LYS A 9 2.49 -10.35 22.86
C LYS A 9 2.69 -10.34 21.35
N LEU A 10 3.40 -11.32 20.79
CA LEU A 10 3.61 -11.45 19.34
C LEU A 10 2.29 -11.55 18.59
N ALA A 11 1.29 -12.21 19.18
CA ALA A 11 -0.04 -12.38 18.60
C ALA A 11 -0.73 -11.04 18.24
N TYR A 12 -0.48 -9.97 19.00
CA TYR A 12 -1.05 -8.64 18.74
C TYR A 12 -0.06 -7.69 18.07
N ALA A 13 1.23 -7.82 18.39
CA ALA A 13 2.28 -7.01 17.79
C ALA A 13 2.41 -7.26 16.28
N LEU A 14 2.32 -8.51 15.83
CA LEU A 14 2.42 -8.86 14.41
C LEU A 14 1.29 -8.23 13.57
N PRO A 15 -0.02 -8.41 13.91
CA PRO A 15 -1.09 -7.72 13.19
C PRO A 15 -0.95 -6.20 13.22
N LEU A 16 -0.56 -5.62 14.35
CA LEU A 16 -0.41 -4.16 14.47
C LEU A 16 0.63 -3.59 13.49
N LEU A 17 1.69 -4.35 13.22
CA LEU A 17 2.75 -3.94 12.29
C LEU A 17 2.43 -4.30 10.83
N ILE A 18 1.83 -5.47 10.60
CA ILE A 18 1.58 -5.99 9.24
C ILE A 18 0.36 -5.32 8.61
N LEU A 19 -0.75 -5.22 9.34
CA LEU A 19 -2.04 -4.77 8.84
C LEU A 19 -1.99 -3.37 8.17
N PRO A 20 -1.31 -2.35 8.71
CA PRO A 20 -1.21 -1.04 8.05
C PRO A 20 -0.36 -1.05 6.77
N ILE A 21 0.54 -2.02 6.59
CA ILE A 21 1.38 -2.15 5.39
C ILE A 21 0.61 -2.79 4.23
N LEU A 22 -0.39 -3.64 4.51
CA LEU A 22 -1.12 -4.39 3.49
C LEU A 22 -1.75 -3.52 2.38
N PRO A 23 -2.43 -2.38 2.67
CA PRO A 23 -2.98 -1.52 1.62
C PRO A 23 -1.91 -0.96 0.69
N ASN A 24 -0.70 -0.73 1.21
CA ASN A 24 0.40 -0.18 0.43
C ASN A 24 0.98 -1.24 -0.53
N LEU A 25 1.26 -2.44 -0.03
CA LEU A 25 1.73 -3.56 -0.86
C LEU A 25 0.70 -3.96 -1.92
N TRP A 26 -0.57 -4.05 -1.53
CA TRP A 26 -1.66 -4.28 -2.46
C TRP A 26 -1.75 -3.19 -3.53
N GLY A 27 -1.63 -1.93 -3.13
CA GLY A 27 -1.64 -0.78 -4.03
C GLY A 27 -0.55 -0.87 -5.08
N ILE A 28 0.68 -1.20 -4.69
CA ILE A 28 1.81 -1.37 -5.63
C ILE A 28 1.47 -2.44 -6.67
N VAL A 29 1.05 -3.62 -6.22
CA VAL A 29 0.67 -4.73 -7.11
C VAL A 29 -0.47 -4.32 -8.05
N HIS A 30 -1.48 -3.61 -7.53
CA HIS A 30 -2.62 -3.15 -8.31
C HIS A 30 -2.21 -2.14 -9.38
N VAL A 31 -1.35 -1.16 -9.04
CA VAL A 31 -0.82 -0.18 -10.01
C VAL A 31 0.00 -0.84 -11.13
N TYR A 32 0.72 -1.93 -10.83
CA TYR A 32 1.47 -2.66 -11.86
C TYR A 32 0.58 -3.49 -12.79
N ARG A 33 -0.54 -4.00 -12.29
CA ARG A 33 -1.48 -4.85 -13.04
C ARG A 33 -2.52 -4.07 -13.84
N ARG A 34 -2.63 -2.76 -13.62
CA ARG A 34 -3.65 -1.90 -14.22
C ARG A 34 -3.04 -0.84 -15.10
N GLU A 35 -3.85 -0.38 -16.03
CA GLU A 35 -3.58 0.84 -16.79
C GLU A 35 -4.26 2.04 -16.12
N PHE A 36 -3.80 3.22 -16.45
CA PHE A 36 -4.35 4.48 -15.96
C PHE A 36 -4.59 5.40 -17.14
N PRO A 37 -5.51 6.38 -17.00
CA PRO A 37 -5.82 7.33 -18.06
C PRO A 37 -4.59 7.99 -18.68
N THR A 38 -3.56 8.26 -17.87
CA THR A 38 -2.26 8.71 -18.35
C THR A 38 -1.08 8.01 -17.66
N PRO A 39 0.10 7.95 -18.30
CA PRO A 39 1.31 7.42 -17.69
C PRO A 39 1.74 8.19 -16.43
N GLU A 40 1.54 9.50 -16.41
CA GLU A 40 1.92 10.39 -15.29
C GLU A 40 1.07 10.08 -14.07
N GLU A 41 -0.23 9.79 -14.25
CA GLU A 41 -1.10 9.39 -13.15
C GLU A 41 -0.63 8.07 -12.53
N ARG A 42 -0.28 7.09 -13.37
CA ARG A 42 0.27 5.81 -12.88
C ARG A 42 1.56 6.04 -12.08
N ALA A 43 2.45 6.89 -12.58
CA ALA A 43 3.69 7.25 -11.91
C ALA A 43 3.44 7.98 -10.59
N ALA A 44 2.50 8.93 -10.54
CA ALA A 44 2.14 9.66 -9.34
C ALA A 44 1.61 8.71 -8.24
N TRP A 45 0.80 7.71 -8.61
CA TRP A 45 0.36 6.68 -7.66
C TRP A 45 1.50 5.79 -7.17
N LEU A 46 2.42 5.36 -8.04
CA LEU A 46 3.62 4.62 -7.63
C LEU A 46 4.47 5.41 -6.65
N VAL A 47 4.77 6.67 -6.97
CA VAL A 47 5.55 7.56 -6.09
C VAL A 47 4.83 7.74 -4.75
N THR A 48 3.52 7.98 -4.77
CA THR A 48 2.70 8.11 -3.56
C THR A 48 2.79 6.87 -2.67
N LEU A 49 2.71 5.67 -3.26
CA LEU A 49 2.81 4.41 -2.52
C LEU A 49 4.20 4.20 -1.90
N ILE A 50 5.26 4.58 -2.60
CA ILE A 50 6.65 4.38 -2.13
C ILE A 50 7.04 5.42 -1.06
N VAL A 51 6.68 6.69 -1.27
CA VAL A 51 7.10 7.80 -0.40
C VAL A 51 6.25 7.91 0.87
N LEU A 52 4.96 7.58 0.78
CA LEU A 52 4.02 7.64 1.90
C LEU A 52 3.55 6.22 2.25
N PRO A 53 4.37 5.39 2.92
CA PRO A 53 3.93 4.08 3.38
C PRO A 53 2.71 4.22 4.30
N VAL A 54 1.81 3.24 4.25
CA VAL A 54 0.49 3.27 4.92
C VAL A 54 -0.46 4.34 4.34
N ILE A 55 -0.15 5.64 4.49
CA ILE A 55 -1.00 6.76 4.09
C ILE A 55 -1.26 6.73 2.57
N GLY A 56 -0.21 6.59 1.77
CA GLY A 56 -0.30 6.48 0.31
C GLY A 56 -1.05 5.23 -0.13
N GLY A 57 -0.94 4.13 0.63
CA GLY A 57 -1.74 2.91 0.40
C GLY A 57 -3.23 3.15 0.62
N LEU A 58 -3.59 3.85 1.69
CA LEU A 58 -4.98 4.23 1.98
C LEU A 58 -5.53 5.21 0.93
N MET A 59 -4.77 6.26 0.59
CA MET A 59 -5.17 7.21 -0.47
C MET A 59 -5.38 6.51 -1.80
N TYR A 60 -4.46 5.61 -2.17
CA TYR A 60 -4.56 4.83 -3.38
C TYR A 60 -5.82 3.95 -3.37
N MET A 61 -6.09 3.25 -2.28
CA MET A 61 -7.25 2.37 -2.18
C MET A 61 -8.58 3.14 -2.29
N LEU A 62 -8.66 4.34 -1.70
CA LEU A 62 -9.87 5.16 -1.70
C LEU A 62 -10.09 5.91 -3.01
N LEU A 63 -9.01 6.40 -3.64
CA LEU A 63 -9.08 7.33 -4.79
C LEU A 63 -8.45 6.72 -6.05
N GLY A 64 -7.20 6.27 -5.96
CA GLY A 64 -6.41 5.82 -7.11
C GLY A 64 -6.92 4.54 -7.76
N ALA A 65 -7.33 3.54 -6.96
CA ALA A 65 -7.82 2.26 -7.44
C ALA A 65 -9.09 2.39 -8.30
N ARG A 66 -9.92 3.41 -8.04
CA ARG A 66 -11.14 3.71 -8.80
C ARG A 66 -10.85 4.26 -10.19
N ARG A 67 -9.66 4.83 -10.40
CA ARG A 67 -9.23 5.37 -11.69
C ARG A 67 -8.50 4.33 -12.56
N ALA A 68 -8.20 3.18 -12.01
CA ALA A 68 -7.48 2.12 -12.69
C ALA A 68 -8.38 1.42 -13.72
N MET A 69 -7.88 1.24 -14.93
CA MET A 69 -8.57 0.58 -16.04
C MET A 69 -8.09 -0.87 -16.19
N LYS A 70 -8.91 -1.73 -16.81
CA LYS A 70 -8.43 -3.06 -17.22
C LYS A 70 -7.29 -2.88 -18.21
N LYS A 71 -6.19 -3.59 -17.96
CA LYS A 71 -5.08 -3.69 -18.91
C LYS A 71 -5.59 -4.45 -20.14
N THR A 72 -5.48 -3.83 -21.31
CA THR A 72 -5.94 -4.42 -22.59
C THR A 72 -4.91 -5.41 -23.11
#